data_AF-A0A151TRK1-F1
#
_entry.id   AF-A0A151TRK1-F1
#
_cell.length_a   1.000
_cell.length_b   1.000
_cell.length_c   1.000
_cell.angle_alpha   90.00
_cell.angle_beta   90.00
_cell.angle_gamma   90.00
#
_symmetry.space_group_name_H-M   'P 1'
#
loop_
_entity.id
_entity.type
_entity.pdbx_description
1 polymer ?
#
loop_
_entity_poly.entity_id
_entity_poly.type
_entity_poly.pdbx_seq_one_letter_code
_entity_poly.pdbx_strand_id
1 'polypeptide(L)'
;WTLHVDGSSNSKDGGAGIILEGPNQVALEQSLKFGFKVTNNQAEYEALLAGLRLARDLGAQRVSCNSDSKLMVEQLSGTYQAKDTMLQRYFHTASRQISSFDEFTVLSHCVLLDLILQRIHHKTRAARAERPSWTIIQETLHSPSLDLQLLISGVIYPLPFYLLKKNGC
;
A
#
# COMPACT_ATOMS: atom_id res chain seq x y z
N TRP A 1 -5.86 10.63 -4.14
CA TRP A 1 -5.66 9.19 -4.36
C TRP A 1 -6.17 8.44 -3.16
N THR A 2 -6.84 7.32 -3.36
CA THR A 2 -7.34 6.47 -2.28
C THR A 2 -6.48 5.23 -2.20
N LEU A 3 -5.86 5.01 -1.05
CA LEU A 3 -4.99 3.89 -0.76
C LEU A 3 -5.74 2.92 0.16
N HIS A 4 -5.72 1.64 -0.17
CA HIS A 4 -6.22 0.56 0.67
C HIS A 4 -5.08 -0.40 0.94
N VAL A 5 -4.87 -0.74 2.20
CA VAL A 5 -3.81 -1.65 2.63
C VAL A 5 -4.35 -2.66 3.61
N ASP A 6 -3.89 -3.89 3.45
CA ASP A 6 -4.17 -5.03 4.33
C ASP A 6 -2.95 -5.94 4.34
N GLY A 7 -2.54 -6.38 5.53
CA GLY A 7 -1.33 -7.15 5.76
C GLY A 7 -1.59 -8.30 6.71
N SER A 8 -1.33 -9.52 6.26
CA SER A 8 -1.53 -10.72 7.08
C SER A 8 -0.29 -11.59 7.16
N SER A 9 -0.15 -12.27 8.29
CA SER A 9 0.89 -13.25 8.52
C SER A 9 0.33 -14.49 9.18
N ASN A 10 0.93 -15.63 8.86
CA ASN A 10 0.70 -16.89 9.55
C ASN A 10 2.06 -17.54 9.90
N SER A 11 2.03 -18.74 10.49
CA SER A 11 3.25 -19.40 10.97
C SER A 11 4.23 -19.83 9.86
N LYS A 12 3.79 -19.87 8.60
CA LYS A 12 4.58 -20.33 7.45
C LYS A 12 4.92 -19.20 6.49
N ASP A 13 3.96 -18.32 6.23
CA ASP A 13 4.03 -17.29 5.21
C ASP A 13 3.38 -15.99 5.71
N GLY A 14 3.76 -14.88 5.10
CA GLY A 14 3.04 -13.62 5.23
C GLY A 14 2.90 -12.95 3.86
N GLY A 15 1.91 -12.06 3.76
CA GLY A 15 1.71 -11.24 2.58
C GLY A 15 0.93 -9.97 2.89
N ALA A 16 0.85 -9.12 1.89
CA ALA A 16 0.08 -7.89 1.96
C ALA A 16 -0.59 -7.58 0.62
N GLY A 17 -1.76 -6.97 0.69
CA GLY A 17 -2.49 -6.41 -0.43
C GLY A 17 -2.48 -4.90 -0.37
N ILE A 18 -2.27 -4.27 -1.51
CA ILE A 18 -2.36 -2.83 -1.72
C ILE A 18 -3.27 -2.58 -2.92
N ILE A 19 -4.24 -1.68 -2.76
CA ILE A 19 -5.00 -1.13 -3.88
C ILE A 19 -4.84 0.39 -3.83
N LEU A 20 -4.45 0.97 -4.96
CA LEU A 20 -4.30 2.39 -5.12
C LEU A 20 -5.19 2.88 -6.26
N GLU A 21 -6.16 3.72 -5.91
CA GLU A 21 -7.12 4.32 -6.83
C GLU A 21 -6.77 5.80 -7.08
N GLY A 22 -6.60 6.12 -8.35
CA GLY A 22 -6.25 7.44 -8.85
C GLY A 22 -7.39 8.12 -9.60
N PRO A 23 -7.19 9.39 -9.99
CA PRO A 23 -8.11 10.06 -10.91
C PRO A 23 -8.20 9.32 -12.25
N ASN A 24 -9.25 9.59 -13.03
CA ASN A 24 -9.45 9.04 -14.38
C ASN A 24 -9.59 7.51 -14.46
N GLN A 25 -10.19 6.88 -13.44
CA GLN A 25 -10.39 5.44 -13.40
C GLN A 25 -9.06 4.66 -13.50
N VAL A 26 -7.98 5.18 -12.91
CA VAL A 26 -6.74 4.41 -12.75
C VAL A 26 -6.83 3.63 -11.45
N ALA A 27 -6.62 2.32 -11.52
CA ALA A 27 -6.56 1.46 -10.34
C ALA A 27 -5.34 0.54 -10.47
N LEU A 28 -4.55 0.47 -9.41
CA LEU A 28 -3.39 -0.43 -9.34
C LEU A 28 -3.54 -1.33 -8.13
N GLU A 29 -3.33 -2.62 -8.35
CA GLU A 29 -3.31 -3.65 -7.33
C GLU A 29 -1.87 -4.17 -7.21
N GLN A 30 -1.32 -4.12 -5.99
CA GLN A 30 -0.03 -4.70 -5.69
C GLN A 30 -0.19 -5.74 -4.59
N SER A 31 0.41 -6.91 -4.80
CA SER A 31 0.51 -7.97 -3.80
C SER A 31 1.96 -8.18 -3.42
N LEU A 32 2.21 -8.28 -2.12
CA LEU A 32 3.52 -8.58 -1.55
C LEU A 32 3.51 -9.97 -0.94
N LYS A 33 4.55 -10.74 -1.21
CA LYS A 33 4.89 -11.96 -0.49
C LYS A 33 6.10 -11.69 0.39
N PHE A 34 6.05 -12.09 1.65
CA PHE A 34 7.18 -11.93 2.56
C PHE A 34 7.99 -13.23 2.63
N GLY A 35 9.25 -13.15 2.16
CA GLY A 35 10.25 -14.21 2.29
C GLY A 35 10.97 -14.22 3.64
N PHE A 36 10.45 -13.47 4.62
CA PHE A 36 10.97 -13.37 5.98
C PHE A 36 9.82 -13.48 6.99
N LYS A 37 10.16 -13.82 8.23
CA LYS A 37 9.16 -13.89 9.31
C LYS A 37 8.66 -12.49 9.64
N VAL A 38 7.35 -12.31 9.57
CA VAL A 38 6.67 -11.04 9.81
C VAL A 38 5.49 -11.28 10.76
N THR A 39 5.14 -10.28 11.57
CA THR A 39 3.89 -10.29 12.35
C THR A 39 2.78 -9.57 11.58
N ASN A 40 1.50 -9.74 11.96
CA ASN A 40 0.40 -9.04 11.29
C ASN A 40 0.63 -7.52 11.28
N ASN A 41 0.98 -6.93 12.43
CA ASN A 41 1.24 -5.50 12.51
C ASN A 41 2.41 -5.06 11.61
N GLN A 42 3.45 -5.88 11.47
CA GLN A 42 4.56 -5.57 10.56
C GLN A 42 4.11 -5.70 9.09
N ALA A 43 3.30 -6.71 8.75
CA ALA A 43 2.76 -6.90 7.41
C ALA A 43 1.88 -5.71 6.99
N GLU A 44 1.04 -5.19 7.89
CA GLU A 44 0.25 -3.97 7.70
C GLU A 44 1.12 -2.75 7.39
N TYR A 45 2.19 -2.57 8.18
CA TYR A 45 3.13 -1.48 7.93
C TYR A 45 3.90 -1.65 6.62
N GLU A 46 4.28 -2.88 6.23
CA GLU A 46 4.88 -3.14 4.92
C GLU A 46 3.92 -2.79 3.77
N ALA A 47 2.64 -3.14 3.92
CA ALA A 47 1.59 -2.78 2.99
C ALA A 47 1.48 -1.26 2.84
N LEU A 48 1.43 -0.53 3.96
CA LEU A 48 1.43 0.93 3.98
C LEU A 48 2.65 1.53 3.29
N LEU A 49 3.86 1.08 3.65
CA LEU A 49 5.09 1.60 3.07
C LEU A 49 5.17 1.37 1.56
N ALA A 50 4.72 0.21 1.07
CA ALA A 50 4.65 -0.04 -0.37
C ALA A 50 3.60 0.85 -1.06
N GLY A 51 2.41 0.97 -0.47
CA GLY A 51 1.35 1.83 -0.98
C GLY A 51 1.73 3.31 -1.06
N LEU A 52 2.42 3.83 -0.03
CA LEU A 52 2.94 5.20 -0.02
C LEU A 52 4.02 5.42 -1.09
N ARG A 53 4.95 4.48 -1.27
CA ARG A 53 5.93 4.53 -2.35
C ARG A 53 5.24 4.58 -3.71
N LEU A 54 4.28 3.70 -3.94
CA LEU A 54 3.53 3.64 -5.19
C LEU A 54 2.77 4.96 -5.46
N ALA A 55 2.09 5.49 -4.46
CA ALA A 55 1.35 6.76 -4.58
C ALA A 55 2.28 7.91 -4.95
N ARG A 56 3.45 8.00 -4.32
CA ARG A 56 4.46 9.01 -4.64
C ARG A 56 4.99 8.84 -6.06
N ASP A 57 5.33 7.61 -6.45
CA ASP A 57 5.91 7.33 -7.78
C ASP A 57 4.90 7.62 -8.92
N LEU A 58 3.60 7.59 -8.62
CA LEU A 58 2.52 8.02 -9.53
C LEU A 58 2.17 9.52 -9.41
N GLY A 59 2.91 10.30 -8.62
CA GLY A 59 2.74 11.74 -8.49
C GLY A 59 1.54 12.17 -7.65
N ALA A 60 1.06 11.32 -6.73
CA ALA A 60 0.01 11.70 -5.81
C ALA A 60 0.48 12.82 -4.87
N GLN A 61 -0.28 13.91 -4.78
CA GLN A 61 -0.06 14.98 -3.80
C GLN A 61 -0.88 14.79 -2.52
N ARG A 62 -2.08 14.21 -2.64
CA ARG A 62 -3.03 14.00 -1.53
C ARG A 62 -3.47 12.54 -1.47
N VAL A 63 -3.30 11.91 -0.31
CA VAL A 63 -3.58 10.48 -0.10
C VAL A 63 -4.54 10.29 1.07
N SER A 64 -5.59 9.51 0.84
CA SER A 64 -6.49 9.00 1.88
C SER A 64 -6.28 7.49 2.01
N CYS A 65 -5.78 7.04 3.16
CA CYS A 65 -5.41 5.65 3.42
C CYS A 65 -6.46 4.96 4.28
N ASN A 66 -6.97 3.82 3.81
CA ASN A 66 -7.87 2.93 4.53
C ASN A 66 -7.11 1.69 4.98
N SER A 67 -7.23 1.35 6.26
CA SER A 67 -6.70 0.11 6.84
C SER A 67 -7.64 -0.38 7.94
N ASP A 68 -7.66 -1.69 8.16
CA ASP A 68 -8.33 -2.36 9.26
C ASP A 68 -7.43 -2.49 10.51
N SER A 69 -6.13 -2.22 10.36
CA SER A 69 -5.15 -2.26 11.44
C SER A 69 -5.35 -1.10 12.42
N LYS A 70 -6.15 -1.36 13.46
CA LYS A 70 -6.41 -0.41 14.54
C LYS A 70 -5.12 0.18 15.13
N LEU A 71 -4.11 -0.67 15.38
CA LEU A 71 -2.83 -0.22 15.94
C LEU A 71 -2.14 0.78 15.01
N MET A 72 -2.05 0.48 13.72
CA MET A 72 -1.39 1.38 12.76
C MET A 72 -2.14 2.70 12.65
N VAL A 73 -3.48 2.67 12.59
CA VAL A 73 -4.32 3.87 12.54
C VAL A 73 -4.11 4.72 13.79
N GLU A 74 -4.15 4.12 14.99
CA GLU A 74 -3.95 4.84 16.25
C GLU A 74 -2.53 5.41 16.40
N GLN A 75 -1.51 4.74 15.86
CA GLN A 75 -0.15 5.28 15.83
C GLN A 75 -0.06 6.49 14.89
N LEU A 76 -0.60 6.38 13.68
CA LEU A 76 -0.55 7.44 12.67
C LEU A 76 -1.42 8.66 13.00
N SER A 77 -2.50 8.47 13.76
CA SER A 77 -3.29 9.57 14.32
C SER A 77 -2.66 10.21 15.56
N GLY A 78 -1.57 9.65 16.08
CA GLY A 78 -0.89 10.12 17.29
C GLY A 78 -1.59 9.76 18.60
N THR A 79 -2.62 8.91 18.57
CA THR A 79 -3.36 8.50 19.78
C THR A 79 -2.72 7.32 20.52
N TYR A 80 -1.76 6.64 19.90
CA TYR A 80 -1.04 5.52 20.49
C TYR A 80 0.45 5.53 20.13
N GLN A 81 1.29 5.05 21.03
CA GLN A 81 2.71 4.84 20.79
C GLN A 81 3.08 3.40 21.13
N ALA A 82 3.49 2.62 20.13
CA ALA A 82 3.96 1.26 20.36
C ALA A 82 5.26 1.27 21.18
N LYS A 83 5.39 0.28 22.09
CA LYS A 83 6.63 0.04 22.85
C LYS A 83 7.65 -0.78 22.06
N ASP A 84 7.18 -1.55 21.09
CA ASP A 84 8.02 -2.40 20.26
C ASP A 84 8.93 -1.53 19.36
N THR A 85 10.24 -1.76 19.46
CA THR A 85 11.25 -0.96 18.75
C THR A 85 11.14 -1.10 17.24
N MET A 86 10.70 -2.26 16.74
CA MET A 86 10.53 -2.50 15.31
C MET A 86 9.32 -1.72 14.78
N LEU A 87 8.19 -1.75 15.47
CA LEU A 87 7.00 -0.96 15.13
C LEU A 87 7.25 0.55 15.23
N GLN A 88 8.12 0.99 16.15
CA GLN A 88 8.56 2.39 16.18
C GLN A 88 9.36 2.78 14.93
N ARG A 89 10.24 1.90 14.43
CA ARG A 89 10.96 2.13 13.16
C ARG A 89 10.02 2.18 11.97
N TYR A 90 9.02 1.29 11.91
CA TYR A 90 7.98 1.32 10.89
C TYR A 90 7.19 2.62 10.93
N PHE A 91 6.73 3.03 12.11
CA PHE A 91 6.02 4.29 12.30
C PHE A 91 6.87 5.47 11.82
N HIS A 92 8.12 5.59 12.26
CA HIS A 92 9.00 6.70 11.86
C HIS A 92 9.21 6.74 10.33
N THR A 93 9.43 5.57 9.72
CA THR A 93 9.63 5.46 8.27
C THR A 93 8.36 5.85 7.51
N ALA A 94 7.19 5.40 7.97
CA ALA A 94 5.90 5.76 7.40
C ALA A 94 5.63 7.26 7.55
N SER A 95 5.84 7.84 8.74
CA SER A 95 5.69 9.29 8.97
C SER A 95 6.58 10.12 8.03
N ARG A 96 7.82 9.69 7.80
CA ARG A 96 8.74 10.37 6.86
C ARG A 96 8.28 10.29 5.40
N GLN A 97 7.65 9.19 5.00
CA GLN A 97 7.06 9.10 3.65
C GLN A 97 5.78 9.93 3.55
N ILE A 98 4.94 9.89 4.58
CA ILE A 98 3.71 10.68 4.70
C ILE A 98 4.00 12.18 4.58
N SER A 99 5.10 12.67 5.18
CA SER A 99 5.48 14.08 5.10
C SER A 99 5.88 14.56 3.70
N SER A 100 6.00 13.66 2.71
CA SER A 100 6.23 14.04 1.30
C SER A 100 4.95 14.38 0.53
N PHE A 101 3.78 14.13 1.12
CA PHE A 101 2.48 14.50 0.56
C PHE A 101 2.00 15.83 1.15
N ASP A 102 1.28 16.60 0.36
CA ASP A 102 0.66 17.86 0.80
C ASP A 102 -0.43 17.60 1.84
N GLU A 103 -1.12 16.47 1.72
CA GLU A 103 -2.12 16.02 2.68
C GLU A 103 -2.18 14.50 2.76
N PHE A 104 -2.25 14.01 3.98
CA PHE A 104 -2.47 12.60 4.28
C PHE A 104 -3.54 12.44 5.34
N THR A 105 -4.50 11.55 5.07
CA THR A 105 -5.51 11.14 6.05
C THR A 105 -5.50 9.63 6.18
N VAL A 106 -5.59 9.14 7.41
CA VAL A 106 -5.75 7.71 7.70
C VAL A 106 -7.12 7.49 8.32
N LEU A 107 -7.86 6.53 7.77
CA LEU A 107 -9.20 6.19 8.20
C LEU A 107 -9.22 4.72 8.64
N SER A 108 -9.73 4.48 9.85
CA SER A 108 -10.11 3.13 10.27
C SER A 108 -11.45 2.83 9.61
N HIS A 109 -11.43 2.12 8.48
CA HIS A 109 -12.66 1.71 7.81
C HIS A 109 -12.95 0.26 8.15
N CYS A 110 -13.69 0.05 9.24
CA CYS A 110 -14.43 -1.18 9.47
C CYS A 110 -15.39 -1.37 8.27
N VAL A 111 -15.34 -2.54 7.60
CA VAL A 111 -16.21 -3.00 6.47
C VAL A 111 -15.68 -2.83 5.02
N LEU A 112 -14.60 -2.07 4.73
CA LEU A 112 -14.24 -1.83 3.32
C LEU A 112 -13.49 -2.99 2.63
N LEU A 113 -12.67 -3.76 3.36
CA LEU A 113 -11.89 -4.86 2.77
C LEU A 113 -12.79 -6.03 2.34
N ASP A 114 -13.80 -6.37 3.15
CA ASP A 114 -14.84 -7.34 2.77
C ASP A 114 -15.60 -6.89 1.53
N LEU A 115 -15.90 -5.60 1.39
CA LEU A 115 -16.56 -5.05 0.21
C LEU A 115 -15.65 -5.02 -1.02
N ILE A 116 -14.35 -4.78 -0.86
CA ILE A 116 -13.36 -4.80 -1.96
C ILE A 116 -13.12 -6.23 -2.45
N LEU A 117 -12.94 -7.20 -1.54
CA LEU A 117 -12.79 -8.63 -1.86
C LEU A 117 -14.09 -9.21 -2.46
N GLN A 118 -15.26 -8.82 -1.95
CA GLN A 118 -16.55 -9.18 -2.58
C GLN A 118 -16.71 -8.55 -3.97
N ARG A 119 -16.19 -7.33 -4.20
CA ARG A 119 -16.21 -6.66 -5.51
C ARG A 119 -15.23 -7.29 -6.51
N ILE A 120 -14.17 -7.93 -6.05
CA ILE A 120 -13.29 -8.81 -6.85
C ILE A 120 -14.00 -10.14 -7.16
N HIS A 121 -14.68 -10.77 -6.18
CA HIS A 121 -15.43 -12.02 -6.39
C HIS A 121 -16.68 -11.88 -7.29
N HIS A 122 -17.36 -10.73 -7.29
CA HIS A 122 -18.60 -10.51 -8.06
C HIS A 122 -18.38 -9.99 -9.50
N LYS A 123 -17.14 -9.65 -9.88
CA LYS A 123 -16.80 -9.10 -11.21
C LYS A 123 -16.35 -10.13 -12.26
N THR A 124 -16.55 -11.42 -12.02
CA THR A 124 -16.38 -12.48 -13.02
C THR A 124 -17.63 -12.71 -13.90
N ARG A 125 -18.73 -11.97 -13.76
CA ARG A 125 -19.97 -12.29 -14.51
C ARG A 125 -20.84 -11.18 -15.10
N ALA A 126 -20.55 -9.88 -14.98
CA ALA A 126 -21.44 -8.85 -15.56
C ALA A 126 -20.74 -7.71 -16.32
N ALA A 127 -20.96 -7.73 -17.64
CA ALA A 127 -21.07 -6.64 -18.62
C ALA A 127 -20.16 -5.39 -18.53
N ARG A 128 -19.28 -5.31 -19.54
CA ARG A 128 -18.84 -4.14 -20.32
C ARG A 128 -19.50 -2.78 -19.95
N ALA A 129 -18.94 -2.10 -18.95
CA ALA A 129 -18.92 -0.66 -18.82
C ALA A 129 -17.49 -0.27 -18.41
N GLU A 130 -16.97 0.79 -19.01
CA GLU A 130 -15.59 1.32 -18.93
C GLU A 130 -14.79 0.78 -17.74
N ARG A 131 -13.90 -0.17 -18.03
CA ARG A 131 -13.04 -0.76 -17.01
C ARG A 131 -11.98 0.29 -16.65
N PRO A 132 -11.76 0.56 -15.34
CA PRO A 132 -10.53 1.19 -14.92
C PRO A 132 -9.34 0.47 -15.58
N SER A 133 -8.27 1.19 -15.93
CA SER A 133 -7.07 0.54 -16.42
C SER A 133 -6.38 -0.16 -15.25
N TRP A 134 -6.75 -1.41 -14.97
CA TRP A 134 -6.22 -2.21 -13.88
C TRP A 134 -4.82 -2.72 -14.19
N THR A 135 -3.87 -2.42 -13.30
CA THR A 135 -2.53 -3.01 -13.34
C THR A 135 -2.31 -3.86 -12.09
N ILE A 136 -1.80 -5.07 -12.28
CA ILE A 136 -1.47 -6.01 -11.19
C ILE A 136 0.04 -6.12 -11.08
N ILE A 137 0.57 -5.91 -9.87
CA ILE A 137 1.99 -6.06 -9.53
C ILE A 137 2.11 -7.14 -8.45
N GLN A 138 3.07 -8.04 -8.61
CA GLN A 138 3.41 -9.03 -7.60
C GLN A 138 4.90 -8.93 -7.27
N GLU A 139 5.22 -8.83 -6.00
CA GLU A 139 6.60 -8.68 -5.53
C GLU A 139 6.86 -9.58 -4.33
N THR A 140 8.09 -10.08 -4.19
CA THR A 140 8.53 -10.80 -2.99
C THR A 140 9.57 -9.96 -2.27
N LEU A 141 9.31 -9.62 -1.01
CA LEU A 141 10.28 -8.95 -0.15
C LEU A 141 11.07 -9.99 0.63
N HIS A 142 12.39 -9.96 0.53
CA HIS A 142 13.28 -10.87 1.27
C HIS A 142 13.72 -10.32 2.63
N SER A 143 13.43 -9.05 2.91
CA SER A 143 13.73 -8.38 4.18
C SER A 143 12.75 -7.22 4.43
N PRO A 144 12.61 -6.74 5.69
CA PRO A 144 11.83 -5.55 6.00
C PRO A 144 12.22 -4.33 5.17
N SER A 145 11.25 -3.54 4.71
CA SER A 145 11.48 -2.43 3.78
C SER A 145 11.83 -1.08 4.45
N LEU A 146 12.33 -1.14 5.70
CA LEU A 146 12.61 0.04 6.54
C LEU A 146 13.70 0.97 6.01
N ASP A 147 14.71 0.43 5.32
CA ASP A 147 15.94 1.15 4.98
C ASP A 147 16.01 1.58 3.50
N LEU A 148 14.88 1.59 2.78
CA LEU A 148 14.81 1.91 1.33
C LEU A 148 15.19 3.35 0.94
N GLN A 149 15.84 4.12 1.82
CA GLN A 149 16.47 5.40 1.48
C GLN A 149 17.93 5.26 1.01
N LEU A 150 18.56 4.09 1.12
CA LEU A 150 19.97 3.88 0.73
C LEU A 150 20.20 3.24 -0.66
N LEU A 151 19.15 2.93 -1.41
CA LEU A 151 19.30 2.40 -2.80
C LEU A 151 19.10 3.48 -3.88
N ILE A 152 19.30 4.76 -3.56
CA ILE A 152 19.27 5.86 -4.55
C ILE A 152 20.65 6.07 -5.23
N SER A 153 21.51 5.03 -5.29
CA SER A 153 22.79 5.14 -6.02
C SER A 153 23.09 4.00 -7.00
N GLY A 154 22.22 3.01 -7.22
CA GLY A 154 22.63 1.94 -8.13
C GLY A 154 21.66 0.86 -8.59
N VAL A 155 20.39 0.86 -8.18
CA VAL A 155 19.42 -0.08 -8.76
C VAL A 155 18.14 0.66 -9.06
N ILE A 156 17.97 0.95 -10.35
CA ILE A 156 16.68 1.32 -10.93
C ILE A 156 15.73 0.17 -10.55
N TYR A 157 14.78 0.41 -9.67
CA TYR A 157 13.53 -0.36 -9.69
C TYR A 157 12.68 0.31 -10.77
N PRO A 158 12.62 -0.21 -12.01
CA PRO A 158 11.60 0.25 -12.90
C PRO A 158 10.30 -0.34 -12.36
N LEU A 159 9.51 0.46 -11.63
CA LEU A 159 8.08 0.41 -11.90
C LEU A 159 7.96 0.56 -13.42
N PRO A 160 7.34 -0.38 -14.15
CA PRO A 160 7.29 -0.31 -15.60
C PRO A 160 6.68 1.04 -15.99
N PHE A 161 7.54 1.92 -16.48
CA PHE A 161 7.28 3.28 -16.95
C PHE A 161 6.27 3.32 -18.12
N TYR A 162 5.66 2.19 -18.46
CA TYR A 162 4.79 1.97 -19.61
C TYR A 162 3.31 2.28 -19.36
N LEU A 163 2.89 2.66 -18.15
CA LEU A 163 1.47 2.84 -17.85
C LEU A 163 0.93 4.28 -17.87
N LEU A 164 1.79 5.29 -18.04
CA LEU A 164 1.36 6.70 -18.16
C LEU A 164 1.67 7.35 -19.51
N LYS A 165 2.00 6.57 -20.55
CA LYS A 165 2.26 7.09 -21.92
C LYS A 165 1.25 6.66 -22.99
N LYS A 166 0.00 6.43 -22.60
CA LYS A 166 -1.12 6.41 -23.54
C LYS A 166 -2.14 7.46 -23.13
N ASN A 167 -1.90 8.71 -23.54
CA ASN A 167 -2.89 9.77 -23.81
C ASN A 167 -2.13 11.07 -24.10
N GLY A 168 -1.32 11.06 -25.16
CA GLY A 168 -0.50 12.19 -25.56
C GLY A 168 -0.03 12.05 -27.00
N CYS A 169 -0.99 12.05 -27.93
CA CYS A 169 -0.97 12.59 -29.29
C CYS A 169 -2.34 12.32 -29.93
#